data_AF-A0A509L163-F1
#
_entry.id   AF-A0A509L163-F1
#
_cell.length_a   1.000
_cell.length_b   1.000
_cell.length_c   1.000
_cell.angle_alpha   90.00
_cell.angle_beta   90.00
_cell.angle_gamma   90.00
#
_symmetry.space_group_name_H-M   'P 1'
#
loop_
_entity.id
_entity.type
_entity.pdbx_description
1 polymer ?
#
loop_
_entity_poly.entity_id
_entity_poly.type
_entity_poly.pdbx_seq_one_letter_code
_entity_poly.pdbx_strand_id
1 'polypeptide(L)'
;MAKMKAGVRSPTAHRTKEQASAQWDGRSDKSKAKNKVWKQARRDMVKKGAVSPGDGKDVGHKKPLSKGGTNTPGNLQVQSKASNRGHGMSPGGTKKGTTVKRKKGSNPYTA
;
A
#
# COMPACT_ATOMS: atom_id res chain seq x y z
N MET A 1 2.78 -13.46 25.92
CA MET A 1 2.50 -12.01 25.77
C MET A 1 1.26 -11.69 26.58
N ALA A 2 1.36 -10.83 27.60
CA ALA A 2 0.21 -10.44 28.41
C ALA A 2 -0.86 -9.78 27.51
N LYS A 3 -2.11 -10.26 27.60
CA LYS A 3 -3.23 -9.67 26.86
C LYS A 3 -3.52 -8.31 27.51
N MET A 4 -3.43 -7.23 26.73
CA MET A 4 -3.74 -5.88 27.22
C MET A 4 -5.20 -5.82 27.66
N LYS A 5 -5.51 -5.04 28.71
CA LYS A 5 -6.90 -4.78 29.14
C LYS A 5 -7.66 -4.07 28.01
N ALA A 6 -8.93 -4.44 27.82
CA ALA A 6 -9.80 -3.82 26.81
C ALA A 6 -9.83 -2.29 26.99
N GLY A 7 -9.73 -1.54 25.89
CA GLY A 7 -9.70 -0.07 25.90
C GLY A 7 -8.34 0.57 26.22
N VAL A 8 -7.31 -0.21 26.60
CA VAL A 8 -5.96 0.34 26.83
C VAL A 8 -5.19 0.42 25.50
N ARG A 9 -4.72 1.63 25.15
CA ARG A 9 -3.91 1.87 23.94
C ARG A 9 -2.52 1.25 24.11
N SER A 10 -1.99 0.61 23.07
CA SER A 10 -0.59 0.18 23.06
C SER A 10 0.33 1.42 23.08
N PRO A 11 1.45 1.40 23.83
CA PRO A 11 2.44 2.49 23.81
C PRO A 11 2.90 2.82 22.38
N THR A 12 2.94 1.82 21.51
CA THR A 12 3.40 1.93 20.11
C THR A 12 2.29 2.19 19.09
N ALA A 13 1.00 2.05 19.43
CA ALA A 13 -0.08 2.13 18.44
C ALA A 13 -1.06 3.27 18.75
N HIS A 14 -1.29 4.17 17.79
CA HIS A 14 -2.18 5.34 17.93
C HIS A 14 -3.68 5.02 18.15
N ARG A 15 -4.09 3.75 18.15
CA ARG A 15 -5.49 3.31 18.35
C ARG A 15 -5.55 2.12 19.30
N THR A 16 -6.66 1.99 20.03
CA THR A 16 -6.96 0.74 20.75
C THR A 16 -7.32 -0.36 19.75
N LYS A 17 -7.32 -1.61 20.21
CA LYS A 17 -7.69 -2.76 19.37
C LYS A 17 -9.13 -2.64 18.87
N GLU A 18 -10.03 -2.18 19.74
CA GLU A 18 -11.45 -1.99 19.46
C GLU A 18 -11.67 -0.87 18.44
N GLN A 19 -10.92 0.22 18.54
CA GLN A 19 -10.96 1.30 17.55
C GLN A 19 -10.47 0.81 16.17
N ALA A 20 -9.46 -0.04 16.13
CA ALA A 20 -8.96 -0.61 14.87
C ALA A 20 -9.96 -1.60 14.24
N SER A 21 -10.64 -2.43 15.04
CA SER A 21 -11.71 -3.31 14.54
C SER A 21 -12.90 -2.51 14.05
N ALA A 22 -13.39 -1.53 14.82
CA ALA A 22 -14.48 -0.66 14.39
C ALA A 22 -14.18 0.06 13.07
N GLN A 23 -12.94 0.54 12.90
CA GLN A 23 -12.52 1.16 11.64
C GLN A 23 -12.55 0.16 10.46
N TRP A 24 -12.20 -1.10 10.69
CA TRP A 24 -12.27 -2.14 9.67
C TRP A 24 -13.71 -2.54 9.36
N ASP A 25 -14.52 -2.73 10.39
CA ASP A 25 -15.91 -3.17 10.29
C ASP A 25 -16.76 -2.10 9.59
N GLY A 26 -16.51 -0.82 9.86
CA GLY A 26 -17.14 0.31 9.18
C GLY A 26 -16.72 0.51 7.72
N ARG A 27 -15.79 -0.28 7.16
CA ARG A 27 -15.48 -0.21 5.72
C ARG A 27 -16.59 -0.84 4.88
N SER A 28 -16.85 -0.25 3.71
CA SER A 28 -17.78 -0.83 2.73
C SER A 28 -17.35 -2.22 2.25
N ASP A 29 -18.32 -3.05 1.89
CA ASP A 29 -18.08 -4.41 1.42
C ASP A 29 -17.22 -4.44 0.15
N LYS A 30 -17.42 -3.47 -0.75
CA LYS A 30 -16.58 -3.29 -1.93
C LYS A 30 -15.10 -3.09 -1.57
N SER A 31 -14.82 -2.36 -0.49
CA SER A 31 -13.44 -2.14 0.00
C SER A 31 -12.85 -3.43 0.59
N LYS A 32 -13.64 -4.16 1.40
CA LYS A 32 -13.26 -5.45 1.97
C LYS A 32 -13.00 -6.50 0.88
N ALA A 33 -13.86 -6.57 -0.14
CA ALA A 33 -13.72 -7.47 -1.28
C ALA A 33 -12.44 -7.18 -2.09
N LYS A 34 -12.17 -5.91 -2.41
CA LYS A 34 -10.90 -5.51 -3.07
C LYS A 34 -9.67 -5.93 -2.26
N ASN A 35 -9.71 -5.71 -0.94
CA ASN A 35 -8.61 -6.09 -0.05
C ASN A 35 -8.36 -7.62 -0.06
N LYS A 36 -9.42 -8.42 -0.09
CA LYS A 36 -9.35 -9.89 -0.19
C LYS A 36 -8.63 -10.32 -1.48
N VAL A 37 -9.00 -9.74 -2.62
CA VAL A 37 -8.38 -10.04 -3.92
C VAL A 37 -6.88 -9.73 -3.92
N TRP A 38 -6.49 -8.55 -3.43
CA TRP A 38 -5.07 -8.16 -3.36
C TRP A 38 -4.25 -9.05 -2.42
N LYS A 39 -4.81 -9.40 -1.25
CA LYS A 39 -4.16 -10.34 -0.32
C LYS A 39 -4.01 -11.72 -0.95
N GLN A 40 -5.00 -12.19 -1.69
CA GLN A 40 -4.93 -13.47 -2.40
C GLN A 40 -3.80 -13.46 -3.44
N ALA A 41 -3.71 -12.43 -4.29
CA ALA A 41 -2.62 -12.28 -5.25
C ALA A 41 -1.25 -12.34 -4.58
N ARG A 42 -1.07 -11.61 -3.46
CA ARG A 42 0.19 -11.63 -2.72
C ARG A 42 0.49 -13.03 -2.17
N ARG A 43 -0.49 -13.71 -1.57
CA ARG A 43 -0.31 -15.08 -1.06
C ARG A 43 0.12 -16.05 -2.16
N ASP A 44 -0.49 -15.97 -3.33
CA ASP A 44 -0.16 -16.86 -4.45
C ASP A 44 1.25 -16.61 -4.98
N MET A 45 1.70 -15.35 -5.01
CA MET A 45 3.07 -15.01 -5.40
C MET A 45 4.10 -15.35 -4.32
N VAL A 46 3.74 -15.27 -3.03
CA VAL A 46 4.58 -15.76 -1.93
C VAL A 46 4.77 -17.28 -2.04
N LYS A 47 3.68 -18.03 -2.28
CA LYS A 47 3.73 -19.50 -2.47
C LYS A 47 4.63 -19.91 -3.63
N LYS A 48 4.72 -19.09 -4.68
CA LYS A 48 5.60 -19.29 -5.84
C LYS A 48 7.05 -18.85 -5.58
N GLY A 49 7.37 -18.30 -4.42
CA GLY A 49 8.70 -17.78 -4.11
C GLY A 49 9.05 -16.46 -4.80
N ALA A 50 8.10 -15.83 -5.49
CA ALA A 50 8.35 -14.61 -6.27
C ALA A 50 8.46 -13.35 -5.40
N VAL A 51 7.84 -13.37 -4.22
CA VAL A 51 7.93 -12.32 -3.20
C VAL A 51 8.05 -12.92 -1.81
N SER A 52 8.72 -12.22 -0.91
CA SER A 52 8.85 -12.57 0.50
C SER A 52 8.69 -11.35 1.41
N PRO A 53 8.45 -11.52 2.72
CA PRO A 53 8.50 -10.41 3.66
C PRO A 53 9.89 -9.76 3.66
N GLY A 54 9.96 -8.45 3.45
CA GLY A 54 11.23 -7.69 3.52
C GLY A 54 11.98 -7.53 2.20
N ASP A 55 11.63 -8.25 1.14
CA ASP A 55 12.32 -8.27 -0.17
C ASP A 55 12.32 -6.96 -0.99
N GLY A 56 11.65 -5.90 -0.53
CA GLY A 56 11.55 -4.67 -1.31
C GLY A 56 10.59 -4.74 -2.50
N LYS A 57 9.81 -5.82 -2.65
CA LYS A 57 8.92 -6.06 -3.78
C LYS A 57 7.45 -6.01 -3.37
N ASP A 58 6.63 -5.55 -4.30
CA ASP A 58 5.17 -5.56 -4.21
C ASP A 58 4.57 -6.30 -5.42
N VAL A 59 3.37 -6.86 -5.23
CA VAL A 59 2.61 -7.55 -6.27
C VAL A 59 1.57 -6.59 -6.80
N GLY A 60 1.62 -6.30 -8.11
CA GLY A 60 0.66 -5.48 -8.83
C GLY A 60 -0.11 -6.28 -9.87
N HIS A 61 -1.18 -5.67 -10.39
CA HIS A 61 -1.88 -6.17 -11.57
C HIS A 61 -1.39 -5.43 -12.82
N LYS A 62 -1.06 -6.14 -13.90
CA LYS A 62 -0.70 -5.54 -15.20
C LYS A 62 -1.85 -4.70 -15.75
N LYS A 63 -3.04 -5.31 -15.82
CA LYS A 63 -4.31 -4.62 -16.07
C LYS A 63 -5.04 -4.41 -14.74
N PRO A 64 -5.36 -3.17 -14.35
CA PRO A 64 -6.08 -2.91 -13.11
C PRO A 64 -7.45 -3.60 -13.06
N LEU A 65 -7.86 -4.08 -11.87
CA LEU A 65 -9.18 -4.68 -11.66
C LEU A 65 -10.32 -3.73 -12.03
N SER A 66 -10.15 -2.42 -11.82
CA SER A 66 -11.14 -1.40 -12.20
C SER A 66 -11.32 -1.24 -13.71
N LYS A 67 -10.36 -1.70 -14.52
CA LYS A 67 -10.39 -1.64 -15.98
C LYS A 67 -10.68 -3.01 -16.60
N GLY A 68 -11.23 -3.96 -15.84
CA GLY A 68 -11.52 -5.32 -16.29
C GLY A 68 -10.32 -6.27 -16.29
N GLY A 69 -9.33 -6.03 -15.43
CA GLY A 69 -8.27 -7.00 -15.15
C GLY A 69 -8.73 -8.15 -14.27
N THR A 70 -8.01 -9.28 -14.31
CA THR A 70 -8.30 -10.48 -13.51
C THR A 70 -7.29 -10.64 -12.37
N ASN A 71 -7.58 -11.53 -11.42
CA ASN A 71 -6.64 -11.89 -10.36
C ASN A 71 -5.78 -13.12 -10.70
N THR A 72 -5.78 -13.56 -11.96
CA THR A 72 -5.06 -14.75 -12.38
C THR A 72 -3.55 -14.49 -12.45
N PRO A 73 -2.70 -15.51 -12.29
CA PRO A 73 -1.25 -15.37 -12.35
C PRO A 73 -0.72 -14.62 -13.58
N GLY A 74 -1.38 -14.77 -14.74
CA GLY A 74 -0.98 -14.08 -15.98
C GLY A 74 -1.09 -12.55 -15.88
N ASN A 75 -2.02 -12.05 -15.07
CA ASN A 75 -2.22 -10.61 -14.84
C ASN A 75 -1.43 -10.09 -13.63
N LEU A 76 -0.80 -10.95 -12.83
CA LEU A 76 0.04 -10.51 -11.71
C LEU A 76 1.45 -10.17 -12.20
N GLN A 77 2.05 -9.16 -11.59
CA GLN A 77 3.44 -8.79 -11.82
C GLN A 77 4.14 -8.44 -10.50
N VAL A 78 5.43 -8.75 -10.42
CA VAL A 78 6.27 -8.34 -9.30
C VAL A 78 7.00 -7.07 -9.68
N GLN A 79 6.93 -6.05 -8.83
CA GLN A 79 7.56 -4.75 -9.06
C GLN A 79 8.27 -4.30 -7.78
N SER A 80 9.18 -3.34 -7.92
CA SER A 80 9.72 -2.66 -6.74
C SER A 80 8.60 -1.88 -6.01
N LYS A 81 8.74 -1.75 -4.69
CA LYS A 81 7.82 -0.94 -3.86
C LYS A 81 7.67 0.47 -4.39
N ALA A 82 8.76 1.10 -4.83
CA ALA A 82 8.78 2.46 -5.35
C ALA A 82 7.93 2.57 -6.63
N SER A 83 8.12 1.66 -7.59
CA SER A 83 7.41 1.72 -8.87
C SER A 83 5.90 1.43 -8.72
N ASN A 84 5.52 0.46 -7.88
CA ASN A 84 4.11 0.10 -7.70
C ASN A 84 3.33 1.20 -6.95
N ARG A 85 3.89 1.72 -5.84
CA ARG A 85 3.22 2.73 -5.02
C ARG A 85 3.25 4.13 -5.64
N GLY A 86 4.29 4.43 -6.41
CA GLY A 86 4.50 5.71 -7.08
C GLY A 86 3.81 5.82 -8.45
N HIS A 87 3.01 4.85 -8.87
CA HIS A 87 2.35 4.89 -10.18
C HIS A 87 1.47 6.15 -10.33
N GLY A 88 1.86 7.06 -11.24
CA GLY A 88 1.20 8.35 -11.46
C GLY A 88 1.80 9.54 -10.69
N MET A 89 2.85 9.31 -9.90
CA MET A 89 3.57 10.34 -9.15
C MET A 89 4.98 10.55 -9.73
N SER A 90 5.52 11.75 -9.55
CA SER A 90 6.93 12.04 -9.82
C SER A 90 7.84 11.53 -8.69
N PRO A 91 9.15 11.39 -8.95
CA PRO A 91 10.14 11.19 -7.89
C PRO A 91 10.00 12.33 -6.86
N GLY A 92 9.52 12.01 -5.65
CA GLY A 92 9.19 13.00 -4.60
C GLY A 92 7.72 13.05 -4.18
N GLY A 93 6.83 12.27 -4.80
CA GLY A 93 5.43 12.12 -4.34
C GLY A 93 4.46 13.21 -4.79
N THR A 94 4.93 14.15 -5.60
CA THR A 94 4.09 15.12 -6.32
C THR A 94 3.37 14.47 -7.50
N LYS A 95 2.27 15.07 -7.97
CA LYS A 95 1.61 14.62 -9.20
C LYS A 95 2.62 14.70 -10.36
N LYS A 96 2.67 13.66 -11.18
CA LYS A 96 3.57 13.64 -12.34
C LYS A 96 3.29 14.87 -13.21
N GLY A 97 4.31 15.67 -13.47
CA GLY A 97 4.21 16.92 -14.24
C GLY A 97 4.02 18.19 -13.41
N THR A 98 3.67 18.11 -12.11
CA THR A 98 3.52 19.29 -11.24
C THR A 98 4.76 19.56 -10.38
N THR A 99 5.86 18.85 -10.60
CA THR A 99 7.09 19.07 -9.84
C THR A 99 7.79 20.32 -10.33
N VAL A 100 7.76 21.36 -9.51
CA VAL A 100 8.58 22.55 -9.74
C VAL A 100 10.05 22.15 -9.62
N LYS A 101 10.83 22.28 -10.69
CA LYS A 101 12.28 22.08 -10.64
C LYS A 101 12.89 23.20 -9.78
N ARG A 102 13.22 22.89 -8.53
CA ARG A 102 13.97 23.83 -7.69
C ARG A 102 15.38 24.02 -8.27
N LYS A 103 15.76 25.27 -8.56
CA LYS A 103 17.15 25.62 -8.87
C LYS A 103 18.02 25.26 -7.66
N LYS A 104 19.13 24.57 -7.87
CA LYS A 104 20.09 24.24 -6.82
C LYS A 104 20.58 25.55 -6.18
N GLY A 105 20.27 25.77 -4.90
CA GLY A 105 20.62 26.98 -4.15
C GLY A 105 19.47 27.91 -3.76
N SER A 106 18.23 27.70 -4.21
CA SER A 106 17.11 28.52 -3.73
C SER A 106 16.65 28.08 -2.33
N ASN A 107 17.03 28.83 -1.30
CA ASN A 107 16.43 28.70 0.03
C ASN A 107 15.22 29.66 0.09
N PRO A 108 13.99 29.18 0.32
CA PRO A 108 12.80 30.03 0.36
C PRO A 108 12.79 31.03 1.54
N TYR A 109 13.78 30.98 2.43
CA TYR A 109 13.93 31.87 3.59
C TYR A 109 15.08 32.87 3.46
N THR A 110 15.73 32.95 2.31
CA THR A 110 16.76 33.95 2.04
C THR A 110 16.49 34.56 0.66
N ALA A 111 16.46 35.90 0.60
CA ALA A 111 16.31 36.67 -0.63
C ALA A 111 17.47 36.40 -1.60
#